data_AF-A0A3B0V5S8-F1
#
_entry.id   AF-A0A3B0V5S8-F1
#
_cell.length_a   1.000
_cell.length_b   1.000
_cell.length_c   1.000
_cell.angle_alpha   90.00
_cell.angle_beta   90.00
_cell.angle_gamma   90.00
#
_symmetry.space_group_name_H-M   'P 1'
#
loop_
_entity.id
_entity.type
_entity.pdbx_description
1 polymer ?
#
loop_
_entity_poly.entity_id
_entity_poly.type
_entity_poly.pdbx_seq_one_letter_code
_entity_poly.pdbx_strand_id
1 'polypeptide(L)'
;SHTQYLTQKDREKVRNFFIKYQDRILYATDFQENKVTVPSELEEHIMEVWLNDWKYFNTSEMVKVPQLDNPVQGLALPKQVVDKIYRLNAERIFPNAWKGAEDSQ
;
A
#
# COMPACT_ATOMS: atom_id res chain seq x y z
N SER A 1 1.91 6.85 8.15
CA SER A 1 0.80 7.84 8.20
C SER A 1 1.10 9.20 7.55
N HIS A 2 2.32 9.49 7.05
CA HIS A 2 2.63 10.81 6.48
C HIS A 2 1.77 11.16 5.25
N THR A 3 1.59 10.21 4.33
CA THR A 3 0.76 10.40 3.14
C THR A 3 -0.69 10.70 3.50
N GLN A 4 -1.27 9.93 4.42
CA GLN A 4 -2.65 10.13 4.88
C GLN A 4 -2.83 11.47 5.60
N TYR A 5 -1.83 11.92 6.37
CA TYR A 5 -1.81 13.26 6.97
C TYR A 5 -1.83 14.37 5.91
N LEU A 6 -1.03 14.25 4.84
CA LEU A 6 -1.05 15.21 3.74
C LEU A 6 -2.40 15.21 3.01
N THR A 7 -3.06 14.06 2.92
CA THR A 7 -4.39 13.95 2.30
C THR A 7 -5.47 14.68 3.09
N GLN A 8 -5.37 14.74 4.43
CA GLN A 8 -6.27 15.57 5.24
C GLN A 8 -6.12 17.07 4.94
N LYS A 9 -4.95 17.51 4.47
CA LYS A 9 -4.70 18.91 4.11
C LYS A 9 -5.12 19.23 2.69
N ASP A 10 -4.76 18.35 1.76
CA ASP A 10 -5.04 18.53 0.33
C ASP A 10 -5.08 17.19 -0.39
N ARG A 11 -6.27 16.57 -0.36
CA ARG A 11 -6.54 15.28 -0.99
C ARG A 11 -6.23 15.28 -2.49
N GLU A 12 -6.64 16.32 -3.21
CA GLU A 12 -6.46 16.39 -4.66
C GLU A 12 -5.00 16.51 -5.04
N LYS A 13 -4.20 17.26 -4.30
CA LYS A 13 -2.75 17.33 -4.53
C LYS A 13 -2.07 15.99 -4.33
N VAL A 14 -2.42 15.25 -3.27
CA VAL A 14 -1.87 13.91 -3.04
C VAL A 14 -2.32 12.95 -4.14
N ARG A 15 -3.61 12.94 -4.47
CA ARG A 15 -4.15 12.12 -5.56
C ARG A 15 -3.44 12.38 -6.89
N ASN A 16 -3.27 13.65 -7.25
CA ASN A 16 -2.58 14.06 -8.47
C ASN A 16 -1.09 13.69 -8.45
N PHE A 17 -0.44 13.67 -7.29
CA PHE A 17 0.92 13.18 -7.17
C PHE A 17 1.04 11.70 -7.55
N PHE A 18 0.17 10.84 -7.00
CA PHE A 18 0.16 9.40 -7.32
C PHE A 18 -0.11 9.16 -8.81
N ILE A 19 -1.02 9.92 -9.42
CA ILE A 19 -1.33 9.79 -10.84
C ILE A 19 -0.16 10.26 -11.72
N LYS A 20 0.44 11.41 -11.39
CA LYS A 20 1.53 12.01 -12.16
C LYS A 20 2.80 11.15 -12.12
N TYR A 21 3.07 10.49 -11.00
CA TYR A 21 4.31 9.72 -10.79
C TYR A 21 4.07 8.21 -10.68
N GLN A 22 2.94 7.72 -11.18
CA GLN A 22 2.48 6.33 -11.04
C GLN A 22 3.51 5.26 -11.41
N ASP A 23 4.45 5.52 -12.32
CA ASP A 23 5.45 4.55 -12.78
C ASP A 23 6.70 4.48 -11.88
N ARG A 24 6.77 5.30 -10.82
CA ARG A 24 7.92 5.44 -9.92
C ARG A 24 7.60 5.10 -8.45
N ILE A 25 6.40 4.59 -8.20
CA ILE A 25 5.90 4.35 -6.84
C ILE A 25 5.71 2.85 -6.64
N LEU A 26 6.21 2.34 -5.52
CA LEU A 26 6.02 0.96 -5.06
C LEU A 26 5.27 0.99 -3.74
N TYR A 27 4.46 -0.04 -3.50
CA TYR A 27 3.85 -0.30 -2.20
C TYR A 27 4.60 -1.43 -1.48
N ALA A 28 4.85 -1.24 -0.20
CA ALA A 28 5.31 -2.26 0.73
C ALA A 28 4.82 -1.90 2.14
N THR A 29 4.58 -2.90 2.96
CA THR A 29 4.13 -2.75 4.35
C THR A 29 5.28 -2.59 5.35
N ASP A 30 6.52 -2.86 4.92
CA ASP A 30 7.72 -2.91 5.78
C ASP A 30 7.57 -3.86 6.97
N PHE A 31 6.79 -4.95 6.79
CA PHE A 31 6.66 -5.98 7.82
C PHE A 31 7.94 -6.81 7.94
N GLN A 32 8.31 -7.09 9.20
CA GLN A 32 9.41 -7.98 9.56
C GLN A 32 8.91 -9.01 10.57
N GLU A 33 9.26 -10.28 10.34
CA GLU A 33 8.99 -11.36 11.29
C GLU A 33 10.11 -11.42 12.35
N ASN A 34 9.73 -11.52 13.62
CA ASN A 34 10.66 -11.64 14.74
C ASN A 34 10.50 -13.02 15.37
N LYS A 35 11.54 -13.56 16.04
CA LYS A 35 11.52 -14.90 16.66
C LYS A 35 10.44 -15.14 17.74
N VAL A 36 9.75 -14.08 18.17
CA VAL A 36 8.74 -14.10 19.24
C VAL A 36 7.32 -13.91 18.66
N THR A 37 7.19 -13.79 17.34
CA THR A 37 5.92 -13.49 16.69
C THR A 37 5.03 -14.72 16.65
N VAL A 38 3.79 -14.60 17.15
CA VAL A 38 2.76 -15.63 17.00
C VAL A 38 2.22 -15.55 15.56
N PRO A 39 2.32 -16.63 14.75
CA PRO A 39 2.00 -16.55 13.32
C PRO A 39 0.57 -16.09 12.98
N SER A 40 -0.43 -16.47 13.79
CA SER A 40 -1.83 -16.09 13.55
C SER A 40 -2.09 -14.60 13.82
N GLU A 41 -1.53 -14.05 14.91
CA GLU A 41 -1.65 -12.63 15.24
C GLU A 41 -0.93 -11.76 14.19
N LEU A 42 0.16 -12.29 13.63
CA LEU A 42 0.88 -11.64 12.54
C LEU A 42 0.04 -11.57 11.26
N GLU A 43 -0.56 -12.68 10.84
CA GLU A 43 -1.39 -12.72 9.62
C GLU A 43 -2.56 -11.75 9.71
N GLU A 44 -3.26 -11.73 10.84
CA GLU A 44 -4.36 -10.81 11.09
C GLU A 44 -3.92 -9.34 11.01
N HIS A 45 -2.78 -9.01 11.63
CA HIS A 45 -2.26 -7.65 11.59
C HIS A 45 -1.81 -7.23 10.18
N ILE A 46 -1.14 -8.11 9.44
CA ILE A 46 -0.71 -7.85 8.06
C ILE A 46 -1.94 -7.60 7.18
N MET A 47 -2.96 -8.45 7.31
CA MET A 47 -4.20 -8.34 6.56
C MET A 47 -4.93 -7.03 6.87
N GLU A 48 -5.00 -6.64 8.16
CA GLU A 48 -5.64 -5.39 8.57
C GLU A 48 -4.95 -4.18 7.94
N VAL A 49 -3.62 -4.10 8.04
CA VAL A 49 -2.83 -3.01 7.46
C VAL A 49 -2.99 -2.97 5.95
N TRP A 50 -2.83 -4.12 5.28
CA TRP A 50 -2.98 -4.21 3.84
C TRP A 50 -4.38 -3.78 3.36
N LEU A 51 -5.43 -4.24 4.03
CA LEU A 51 -6.80 -3.91 3.67
C LEU A 51 -7.11 -2.42 3.89
N ASN A 52 -6.57 -1.84 4.96
CA ASN A 52 -6.74 -0.42 5.28
C ASN A 52 -6.06 0.46 4.21
N ASP A 53 -4.81 0.15 3.86
CA ASP A 53 -4.10 0.84 2.78
C ASP A 53 -4.78 0.63 1.42
N TRP A 54 -5.26 -0.58 1.15
CA TRP A 54 -6.01 -0.88 -0.07
C TRP A 54 -7.25 0.00 -0.17
N LYS A 55 -8.05 0.12 0.89
CA LYS A 55 -9.22 1.00 0.92
C LYS A 55 -8.82 2.45 0.68
N TYR A 56 -7.76 2.92 1.35
CA TYR A 56 -7.25 4.28 1.18
C TYR A 56 -6.85 4.59 -0.27
N PHE A 57 -6.22 3.67 -1.00
CA PHE A 57 -5.85 3.91 -2.40
C PHE A 57 -7.01 3.73 -3.40
N ASN A 58 -7.92 2.79 -3.14
CA ASN A 58 -8.90 2.33 -4.13
C ASN A 58 -10.28 2.99 -4.02
N THR A 59 -10.67 3.49 -2.86
CA THR A 59 -12.03 4.00 -2.63
C THR A 59 -12.01 5.49 -2.28
N SER A 60 -13.18 6.12 -2.29
CA SER A 60 -13.39 7.48 -1.75
C SER A 60 -14.00 7.47 -0.35
N GLU A 61 -13.98 6.30 0.32
CA GLU A 61 -14.54 6.12 1.66
C GLU A 61 -13.69 6.84 2.71
N MET A 62 -14.28 7.10 3.88
CA MET A 62 -13.53 7.59 5.04
C MET A 62 -12.85 6.41 5.73
N VAL A 63 -11.54 6.52 5.92
CA VAL A 63 -10.70 5.48 6.48
C VAL A 63 -10.07 5.98 7.77
N LYS A 64 -10.07 5.15 8.83
CA LYS A 64 -9.39 5.47 10.09
C LYS A 64 -7.93 5.02 10.02
N VAL A 65 -7.05 5.92 10.43
CA VAL A 65 -5.60 5.68 10.50
C VAL A 65 -5.21 5.82 11.97
N PRO A 66 -4.63 4.79 12.62
CA PRO A 66 -4.36 4.83 14.06
C PRO A 66 -3.51 6.02 14.51
N GLN A 67 -2.67 6.55 13.64
CA GLN A 67 -1.76 7.67 13.93
C GLN A 67 -2.37 9.05 13.64
N LEU A 68 -3.65 9.16 13.29
CA LEU A 68 -4.33 10.41 12.98
C LEU A 68 -5.62 10.57 13.79
N ASP A 69 -5.86 11.77 14.31
CA ASP A 69 -7.05 12.06 15.14
C ASP A 69 -8.35 12.05 14.32
N ASN A 70 -8.27 12.47 13.06
CA ASN A 70 -9.41 12.53 12.16
C ASN A 70 -9.34 11.41 11.11
N PRO A 71 -10.49 10.92 10.61
CA PRO A 71 -10.50 10.01 9.46
C PRO A 71 -9.95 10.70 8.20
N VAL A 72 -9.53 9.90 7.23
CA VAL A 72 -8.98 10.36 5.96
C VAL A 72 -9.83 9.84 4.81
N GLN A 73 -10.19 10.71 3.88
CA GLN A 73 -10.90 10.29 2.68
C GLN A 73 -9.92 9.60 1.72
N GLY A 74 -10.26 8.38 1.28
CA GLY A 74 -9.47 7.62 0.30
C GLY A 74 -9.32 8.35 -1.04
N LEU A 75 -8.28 8.00 -1.79
CA LEU A 75 -7.85 8.69 -3.00
C LEU A 75 -8.66 8.31 -4.24
N ALA A 76 -9.37 7.18 -4.24
CA ALA A 76 -10.08 6.65 -5.42
C ALA A 76 -9.20 6.74 -6.69
N LEU A 77 -8.02 6.14 -6.63
CA LEU A 77 -7.08 6.13 -7.75
C LEU A 77 -7.67 5.32 -8.92
N PRO A 78 -7.39 5.71 -10.18
CA PRO A 78 -7.76 4.89 -11.33
C PRO A 78 -7.13 3.50 -11.20
N LYS A 79 -7.86 2.45 -11.59
CA LYS A 79 -7.40 1.05 -11.47
C LYS A 79 -5.98 0.85 -12.03
N GLN A 80 -5.68 1.42 -13.19
CA GLN A 80 -4.36 1.34 -13.83
C GLN A 80 -3.21 1.88 -12.96
N VAL A 81 -3.48 2.87 -12.11
CA VAL A 81 -2.49 3.44 -11.19
C VAL A 81 -2.27 2.49 -10.01
N VAL A 82 -3.34 1.91 -9.48
CA VAL A 82 -3.26 0.91 -8.40
C VAL A 82 -2.52 -0.34 -8.87
N ASP A 83 -2.84 -0.86 -10.05
CA ASP A 83 -2.15 -2.02 -10.63
C ASP A 83 -0.64 -1.80 -10.75
N LYS A 84 -0.21 -0.56 -11.04
CA LYS A 84 1.21 -0.20 -11.08
C LYS A 84 1.86 -0.18 -9.70
N ILE A 85 1.21 0.47 -8.74
CA ILE A 85 1.71 0.64 -7.37
C ILE A 85 1.86 -0.72 -6.66
N TYR A 86 0.87 -1.61 -6.81
CA TYR A 86 0.82 -2.90 -6.12
C TYR A 86 1.59 -4.02 -6.83
N ARG A 87 1.85 -3.90 -8.14
CA ARG A 87 2.43 -5.02 -8.91
C ARG A 87 3.36 -4.61 -10.04
N LEU A 88 2.86 -3.91 -11.06
CA LEU A 88 3.59 -3.78 -12.33
C LEU A 88 4.93 -3.05 -12.17
N ASN A 89 5.03 -2.09 -11.25
CA ASN A 89 6.30 -1.42 -10.99
C ASN A 89 7.31 -2.36 -10.32
N ALA A 90 6.85 -3.24 -9.42
CA ALA A 90 7.72 -4.20 -8.74
C ALA A 90 8.27 -5.23 -9.74
N GLU A 91 7.41 -5.79 -10.59
CA GLU A 91 7.82 -6.72 -11.66
C GLU A 91 8.84 -6.08 -12.61
N ARG A 92 8.62 -4.80 -12.98
CA ARG A 92 9.53 -4.06 -13.86
C ARG A 92 10.88 -3.78 -13.20
N ILE A 93 10.91 -3.43 -11.92
CA ILE A 93 12.13 -3.06 -11.20
C ILE A 93 12.93 -4.30 -10.77
N PHE A 94 12.25 -5.40 -10.47
CA PHE A 94 12.83 -6.63 -9.94
C PHE A 94 12.52 -7.86 -10.81
N PRO A 95 12.97 -7.89 -12.08
CA PRO A 95 12.55 -8.89 -13.07
C PRO A 95 13.01 -10.34 -12.78
N ASN A 96 13.95 -10.52 -11.86
CA ASN A 96 14.51 -11.84 -11.52
C ASN A 96 14.18 -12.27 -10.11
N ALA A 97 13.46 -11.46 -9.36
CA ALA A 97 13.44 -11.64 -7.92
C ALA A 97 12.72 -12.95 -7.52
N TRP A 98 11.75 -13.43 -8.31
CA TRP A 98 10.97 -14.63 -8.03
C TRP A 98 11.38 -15.86 -8.86
N LYS A 99 12.47 -15.78 -9.63
CA LYS A 99 12.89 -16.88 -10.53
C LYS A 99 13.47 -18.11 -9.83
N GLY A 100 13.83 -18.01 -8.54
CA GLY A 100 14.45 -19.12 -7.79
C GLY A 100 13.47 -20.06 -7.07
N ALA A 101 12.16 -19.79 -7.10
CA ALA A 101 11.17 -20.62 -6.41
C ALA A 101 10.73 -21.87 -7.21
N GLU A 102 11.06 -21.94 -8.50
CA GLU A 102 10.66 -23.06 -9.38
C GLU A 102 11.69 -24.21 -9.40
N ASP A 103 12.95 -23.97 -9.00
CA ASP A 103 14.04 -24.97 -9.07
C ASP A 103 14.22 -25.79 -7.78
N SER A 104 13.26 -25.73 -6.85
CA SER A 104 13.29 -26.48 -5.57
C SER A 104 12.06 -27.39 -5.45
N GLN A 105 12.00 -28.42 -6.29
CA GLN A 105 11.16 -29.61 -6.10
C GLN A 105 12.00 -30.88 -6.15
#